data_AF-A0A1G6SRD8-F1
#
_entry.id   AF-A0A1G6SRD8-F1
#
_cell.length_a   1.000
_cell.length_b   1.000
_cell.length_c   1.000
_cell.angle_alpha   90.00
_cell.angle_beta   90.00
_cell.angle_gamma   90.00
#
_symmetry.space_group_name_H-M   'P 1'
#
loop_
_entity.id
_entity.type
_entity.pdbx_description
1 polymer ?
#
loop_
_entity_poly.entity_id
_entity_poly.type
_entity_poly.pdbx_seq_one_letter_code
_entity_poly.pdbx_strand_id
1 'polypeptide(L)'
;MLNPDWSKVINNSIEILQKSDNGIVLLDMYNTILTPEEAAFNKVTVTPYNALKFIQQQFSALGFDIYKKENRIKMIALLEEIDRQMNEKRIAKL
;
A
#
# COMPACT_ATOMS: atom_id res chain seq x y z
N MET A 1 -15.52 -6.67 15.86
CA MET A 1 -14.25 -6.43 15.13
C MET A 1 -14.56 -5.53 13.96
N LEU A 2 -13.86 -4.40 13.81
CA LEU A 2 -13.98 -3.56 12.63
C LEU A 2 -13.37 -4.32 11.45
N ASN A 3 -14.16 -4.57 10.39
CA ASN A 3 -13.62 -5.11 9.15
C ASN A 3 -12.63 -4.08 8.58
N PRO A 4 -11.38 -4.47 8.27
CA PRO A 4 -10.45 -3.58 7.60
C PRO A 4 -11.03 -3.11 6.27
N ASP A 5 -11.00 -1.81 6.02
CA ASP A 5 -11.26 -1.27 4.69
C ASP A 5 -10.01 -1.51 3.83
N TRP A 6 -9.96 -2.68 3.19
CA TRP A 6 -8.84 -3.10 2.34
C TRP A 6 -8.62 -2.19 1.13
N SER A 7 -9.68 -1.60 0.59
CA SER A 7 -9.58 -0.64 -0.52
C SER A 7 -8.79 0.59 -0.08
N LYS A 8 -9.10 1.12 1.11
CA LYS A 8 -8.35 2.23 1.70
C LYS A 8 -6.88 1.87 1.94
N VAL A 9 -6.60 0.67 2.46
CA VAL A 9 -5.23 0.21 2.74
C VAL A 9 -4.39 0.10 1.46
N ILE A 10 -4.96 -0.48 0.42
CA ILE A 10 -4.29 -0.62 -0.88
C ILE A 10 -4.07 0.74 -1.52
N ASN A 11 -5.09 1.61 -1.55
CA ASN A 11 -4.97 2.96 -2.11
C ASN A 11 -3.91 3.78 -1.39
N ASN A 12 -3.91 3.76 -0.05
CA ASN A 12 -2.88 4.42 0.74
C ASN A 12 -1.49 3.86 0.41
N SER A 13 -1.34 2.54 0.30
CA SER A 13 -0.04 1.94 -0.02
C SER A 13 0.49 2.36 -1.40
N ILE A 14 -0.40 2.50 -2.39
CA ILE A 14 -0.06 3.02 -3.71
C ILE A 14 0.37 4.49 -3.62
N GLU A 15 -0.39 5.32 -2.91
CA GLU A 15 -0.06 6.74 -2.72
C GLU A 15 1.30 6.93 -2.04
N ILE A 16 1.63 6.09 -1.05
CA ILE A 16 2.92 6.10 -0.36
C ILE A 16 4.06 5.82 -1.33
N LEU A 17 3.90 4.84 -2.22
CA LEU A 17 4.90 4.52 -3.24
C LEU A 17 5.05 5.67 -4.25
N GLN A 18 3.95 6.33 -4.63
CA GLN A 18 3.97 7.48 -5.53
C GLN A 18 4.64 8.72 -4.92
N LYS A 19 4.43 8.95 -3.61
CA LYS A 19 5.09 10.02 -2.86
C LYS A 19 6.52 9.67 -2.44
N SER A 20 6.93 8.41 -2.60
CA SER A 20 8.28 7.99 -2.21
C SER A 20 9.30 8.42 -3.25
N ASP A 21 10.40 9.02 -2.78
CA ASP A 21 11.58 9.27 -3.59
C ASP A 21 12.66 8.25 -3.23
N ASN A 22 13.08 7.43 -4.20
CA ASN A 22 14.01 6.31 -4.01
C ASN A 22 13.65 5.37 -2.83
N GLY A 23 12.35 5.14 -2.61
CA GLY A 23 11.84 4.29 -1.54
C GLY A 23 11.84 4.94 -0.15
N ILE A 24 12.04 6.25 -0.06
CA ILE A 24 11.97 7.07 1.16
C ILE A 24 10.73 7.97 1.11
N VAL A 25 10.01 8.06 2.21
CA VAL A 25 8.95 9.05 2.45
C VAL A 25 9.33 9.96 3.62
N LEU A 26 8.78 11.16 3.66
CA LEU A 26 8.97 12.10 4.76
C LEU A 26 7.78 12.04 5.71
N LEU A 27 8.04 11.76 6.98
CA LEU A 27 7.04 11.70 8.03
C LEU A 27 7.12 12.92 8.94
N ASP A 28 5.98 13.53 9.25
CA ASP A 28 5.90 14.49 10.36
C ASP A 28 5.90 13.79 11.73
N MET A 29 5.79 14.57 12.81
CA MET A 29 5.73 14.06 14.19
C MET A 29 4.52 13.16 14.47
N TYR A 30 3.48 13.21 13.64
CA TYR A 30 2.25 12.44 13.77
C TYR A 30 2.18 11.25 12.80
N ASN A 31 3.28 10.94 12.09
CA ASN A 31 3.37 9.93 11.03
C ASN A 31 2.52 10.22 9.78
N THR A 32 2.21 11.49 9.52
CA THR A 32 1.65 11.93 8.24
C THR A 32 2.74 11.98 7.19
N ILE A 33 2.46 11.43 6.01
CA ILE A 33 3.39 11.49 4.87
C ILE A 33 3.21 12.81 4.14
N LEU A 34 4.32 13.53 3.97
CA LEU A 34 4.38 14.81 3.29
C LEU A 34 5.39 14.75 2.14
N THR A 35 5.17 15.56 1.10
CA THR A 35 6.23 15.81 0.11
C THR A 35 7.27 16.80 0.67
N PRO A 36 8.49 16.86 0.10
CA PRO A 36 9.48 17.86 0.48
C PRO A 36 8.96 19.29 0.37
N GLU A 37 8.17 19.58 -0.66
CA GLU A 37 7.57 20.90 -0.89
C GLU A 37 6.54 21.25 0.19
N GLU A 38 5.67 20.29 0.55
CA GLU A 38 4.67 20.47 1.61
C GLU A 38 5.35 20.71 2.97
N ALA A 39 6.40 19.95 3.28
CA ALA A 39 7.16 20.10 4.51
C ALA A 39 7.85 21.47 4.59
N ALA A 40 8.48 21.91 3.49
CA ALA A 40 9.15 23.20 3.40
C ALA A 40 8.15 24.37 3.50
N PHE A 41 7.03 24.29 2.78
CA PHE A 41 5.99 25.33 2.77
C PHE A 41 5.36 25.52 4.15
N ASN A 42 5.01 24.42 4.82
CA ASN A 42 4.37 24.44 6.14
C ASN A 42 5.37 24.60 7.30
N LYS A 43 6.68 24.65 7.01
CA LYS A 43 7.76 24.71 8.02
C LYS A 43 7.66 23.59 9.05
N VAL A 44 7.27 22.40 8.59
CA VAL A 44 7.10 21.21 9.43
C VAL A 44 8.41 20.45 9.44
N THR A 45 8.85 20.05 10.63
CA THR A 45 10.00 19.14 10.75
C THR A 45 9.56 17.75 10.33
N VAL A 46 10.31 17.16 9.41
CA VAL A 46 10.04 15.82 8.88
C VAL A 46 11.24 14.91 9.05
N THR A 47 10.96 13.61 9.16
CA THR A 47 11.97 12.56 9.28
C THR A 47 11.85 11.61 8.09
N PRO A 48 12.96 11.27 7.41
CA PRO A 48 12.93 10.28 6.34
C PRO A 48 12.63 8.88 6.89
N TYR A 49 11.80 8.12 6.19
CA TYR A 49 11.42 6.78 6.57
C TYR A 49 11.30 5.85 5.35
N ASN A 50 11.59 4.57 5.53
CA ASN A 50 11.50 3.59 4.44
C ASN A 50 10.03 3.30 4.08
N ALA A 51 9.65 3.60 2.84
CA ALA A 51 8.29 3.48 2.34
C ALA A 51 7.76 2.05 2.44
N LEU A 52 8.57 1.06 2.03
CA LEU A 52 8.16 -0.35 2.08
C LEU A 52 7.94 -0.82 3.51
N LYS A 53 8.79 -0.39 4.46
CA LYS A 53 8.67 -0.75 5.88
C LYS A 53 7.40 -0.14 6.48
N PHE A 54 7.06 1.08 6.08
CA PHE A 54 5.82 1.74 6.48
C PHE A 54 4.59 0.95 6.00
N ILE A 55 4.57 0.58 4.71
CA ILE A 55 3.49 -0.21 4.12
C ILE A 55 3.36 -1.57 4.84
N GLN A 56 4.48 -2.26 5.09
CA GLN A 56 4.47 -3.52 5.83
C GLN A 56 3.86 -3.37 7.23
N GLN A 57 4.14 -2.28 7.95
CA GLN A 57 3.56 -2.02 9.27
C GLN A 57 2.03 -1.84 9.18
N GLN A 58 1.53 -1.14 8.16
CA GLN A 58 0.08 -0.97 7.93
C GLN A 58 -0.61 -2.33 7.69
N PHE A 59 -0.05 -3.16 6.80
CA PHE A 59 -0.60 -4.50 6.54
C PHE A 59 -0.50 -5.42 7.75
N SER A 60 0.62 -5.39 8.48
CA SER A 60 0.84 -6.21 9.67
C SER A 60 -0.14 -5.86 10.79
N ALA A 61 -0.47 -4.58 10.97
CA ALA A 61 -1.47 -4.12 11.93
C ALA A 61 -2.88 -4.70 11.65
N LEU A 62 -3.14 -5.10 10.40
CA LEU A 62 -4.38 -5.73 9.96
C LEU A 62 -4.28 -7.27 9.89
N GLY A 63 -3.18 -7.84 10.39
CA GLY A 63 -2.97 -9.28 10.44
C GLY A 63 -2.48 -9.90 9.13
N PHE A 64 -2.10 -9.11 8.13
CA PHE A 64 -1.53 -9.62 6.88
C PHE A 64 -0.06 -9.24 6.74
N ASP A 65 0.80 -10.24 6.62
CA ASP A 65 2.23 -10.01 6.42
C ASP A 65 2.58 -10.08 4.93
N ILE A 66 2.71 -8.93 4.27
CA ILE A 66 3.06 -8.86 2.84
C ILE A 66 4.54 -9.18 2.57
N TYR A 67 5.40 -9.20 3.59
CA TYR A 67 6.82 -9.54 3.46
C TYR A 67 7.08 -11.04 3.48
N LYS A 68 6.13 -11.85 3.96
CA LYS A 68 6.17 -13.30 3.74
C LYS A 68 5.99 -13.63 2.26
N LYS A 69 7.04 -14.21 1.65
CA LYS A 69 7.05 -14.65 0.25
C LYS A 69 5.83 -15.52 -0.10
N GLU A 70 5.47 -16.43 0.81
CA GLU A 70 4.32 -17.31 0.67
C GLU A 70 3.01 -16.53 0.52
N ASN A 71 2.80 -15.49 1.32
CA ASN A 71 1.59 -14.66 1.25
C ASN A 71 1.51 -13.90 -0.09
N ARG A 72 2.63 -13.39 -0.60
CA ARG A 72 2.66 -12.73 -1.92
C ARG A 72 2.32 -13.68 -3.05
N ILE A 73 2.88 -14.89 -3.02
CA ILE A 73 2.59 -15.92 -4.04
C ILE A 73 1.10 -16.28 -4.02
N LYS A 74 0.54 -16.53 -2.83
CA LYS A 74 -0.89 -16.83 -2.69
C LYS A 74 -1.79 -15.70 -3.20
N MET A 75 -1.40 -14.45 -2.95
CA MET A 75 -2.15 -13.28 -3.40
C MET A 75 -2.10 -13.13 -4.93
N ILE A 76 -0.92 -13.32 -5.55
CA ILE A 76 -0.78 -13.30 -7.01
C ILE A 76 -1.65 -14.39 -7.64
N ALA A 77 -1.55 -15.63 -7.16
CA ALA A 77 -2.33 -16.75 -7.68
C ALA A 77 -3.84 -16.52 -7.57
N LEU A 78 -4.29 -15.91 -6.46
CA LEU A 78 -5.70 -15.55 -6.27
C LEU A 78 -6.16 -14.51 -7.30
N LEU A 79 -5.37 -13.45 -7.51
CA LEU A 79 -5.69 -12.38 -8.46
C LEU A 79 -5.75 -12.93 -9.90
N GLU A 80 -4.76 -13.73 -10.29
CA GLU A 80 -4.72 -14.39 -11.61
C GLU A 80 -5.96 -15.27 -11.85
N GLU A 81 -6.38 -16.06 -10.85
CA GLU A 81 -7.58 -16.90 -10.94
C GLU A 81 -8.87 -16.09 -11.06
N ILE A 82 -8.98 -14.98 -10.32
CA ILE A 82 -10.13 -14.06 -10.41
C ILE A 82 -10.21 -13.48 -11.83
N ASP A 83 -9.09 -12.97 -12.35
CA ASP A 83 -9.04 -12.35 -13.68
C ASP A 83 -9.39 -13.36 -14.78
N ARG A 84 -8.91 -14.61 -14.65
CA ARG A 84 -9.27 -15.71 -15.55
C ARG A 84 -10.79 -15.92 -15.58
N GLN A 85 -11.43 -16.09 -14.43
CA GLN A 85 -12.88 -16.33 -14.36
C GLN A 85 -13.70 -15.14 -14.86
N MET A 86 -13.26 -13.91 -14.61
CA MET A 86 -13.92 -12.72 -15.15
C MET A 86 -13.84 -12.65 -16.67
N ASN A 87 -12.70 -13.01 -17.25
CA ASN A 87 -12.52 -13.06 -18.70
C ASN A 87 -13.32 -14.19 -19.35
N GLU A 88 -13.36 -15.38 -18.75
CA GLU A 88 -14.20 -16.49 -19.23
C GLU A 88 -15.69 -16.11 -19.23
N LYS A 89 -16.17 -15.45 -18.18
CA LYS A 89 -17.54 -14.93 -18.11
C LYS A 89 -17.84 -13.86 -19.16
N ARG A 90 -16.83 -13.10 -19.60
CA ARG A 90 -16.96 -12.10 -20.67
C ARG A 90 -17.06 -12.75 -22.04
N ILE A 91 -16.32 -13.83 -22.29
CA ILE A 91 -16.39 -14.61 -23.54
C ILE A 91 -17.70 -15.40 -23.61
N ALA A 92 -18.16 -16.01 -22.52
CA ALA A 92 -19.40 -16.79 -22.49
C ALA A 92 -20.70 -15.97 -22.65
N LYS A 93 -20.62 -14.63 -22.66
CA LYS A 93 -21.73 -13.70 -22.89
C LYS A 93 -21.79 -13.15 -24.33
N LEU A 94 -20.82 -13.49 -25.17
CA LEU A 94 -20.80 -13.19 -26.61
C LEU A 94 -21.33 -14.39 -27.40
#